data_AF-A0A6G3T5P2-F1
#
_entry.id   AF-A0A6G3T5P2-F1
#
_cell.length_a   1.000
_cell.length_b   1.000
_cell.length_c   1.000
_cell.angle_alpha   90.00
_cell.angle_beta   90.00
_cell.angle_gamma   90.00
#
_symmetry.space_group_name_H-M   'P 1'
#
loop_
_entity.id
_entity.type
_entity.pdbx_description
1 polymer ?
#
loop_
_entity_poly.entity_id
_entity_poly.type
_entity_poly.pdbx_seq_one_letter_code
_entity_poly.pdbx_strand_id
1 'polypeptide(L)'
;MVLRHPDGNYTITATYSVPDDAWYLELDLVAKQETLVTAIVPDEDPAREPTVCFTPHAGHADVPYEAIRWFMHHVDEEIRTSRSWMRLRPELVEIIYQLRKEHMGVIDDDDFPQILTNVRTTVSEKDLPDVLKAAFGRNPDGTTMDHPQTPQPLDGQGDRA
;
A
#
# COMPACT_ATOMS: atom_id res chain seq x y z
N MET A 1 -4.97 -0.33 -5.80
CA MET A 1 -5.63 -1.28 -4.85
C MET A 1 -6.91 -0.65 -4.34
N VAL A 2 -7.95 -1.43 -4.00
CA VAL A 2 -9.15 -0.93 -3.33
C VAL A 2 -9.46 -1.78 -2.09
N LEU A 3 -9.56 -1.15 -0.93
CA LEU A 3 -9.93 -1.79 0.34
C LEU A 3 -11.30 -1.30 0.79
N ARG A 4 -12.17 -2.20 1.25
CA ARG A 4 -13.48 -1.82 1.78
C ARG A 4 -13.46 -1.85 3.31
N HIS A 5 -13.99 -0.81 3.93
CA HIS A 5 -14.22 -0.81 5.37
C HIS A 5 -15.31 -1.84 5.72
N PRO A 6 -15.24 -2.52 6.88
CA PRO A 6 -16.19 -3.58 7.25
C PRO A 6 -17.67 -3.16 7.27
N ASP A 7 -17.96 -1.88 7.51
CA ASP A 7 -19.33 -1.36 7.49
C ASP A 7 -19.87 -1.09 6.07
N GLY A 8 -19.01 -1.20 5.04
CA GLY A 8 -19.34 -0.97 3.64
C GLY A 8 -19.53 0.49 3.21
N ASN A 9 -19.43 1.45 4.14
CA ASN A 9 -19.68 2.87 3.86
C ASN A 9 -18.45 3.59 3.30
N TYR A 10 -17.27 3.06 3.58
CA TYR A 10 -15.99 3.68 3.21
C TYR A 10 -15.13 2.74 2.39
N THR A 11 -14.36 3.32 1.48
CA THR A 11 -13.30 2.62 0.74
C THR A 11 -11.99 3.37 0.81
N ILE A 12 -10.89 2.63 0.75
CA ILE A 12 -9.57 3.20 0.50
C ILE A 12 -9.13 2.81 -0.89
N THR A 13 -8.83 3.81 -1.71
CA THR A 13 -8.22 3.62 -3.02
C THR A 13 -6.75 4.01 -2.94
N ALA A 14 -5.85 3.14 -3.41
CA ALA A 14 -4.42 3.42 -3.47
C ALA A 14 -3.94 3.45 -4.94
N THR A 15 -3.32 4.56 -5.33
CA THR A 15 -2.83 4.84 -6.67
C THR A 15 -1.41 5.40 -6.62
N TYR A 16 -0.51 4.90 -7.48
CA TYR A 16 0.83 5.46 -7.61
C TYR A 16 0.85 6.62 -8.62
N SER A 17 1.37 7.77 -8.21
CA SER A 17 1.64 8.90 -9.09
C SER A 17 3.11 8.90 -9.48
N VAL A 18 3.41 8.51 -10.72
CA VAL A 18 4.76 8.55 -11.29
C VAL A 18 5.35 9.97 -11.31
N PRO A 19 4.59 11.03 -11.68
CA PRO A 19 5.12 12.39 -11.66
C PRO A 19 5.53 12.88 -10.26
N ASP A 20 4.82 12.45 -9.21
CA ASP A 20 5.06 12.90 -7.84
C ASP A 20 5.98 11.97 -7.04
N ASP A 21 6.26 10.80 -7.61
CA ASP A 21 6.96 9.70 -6.98
C ASP A 21 6.35 9.37 -5.60
N ALA A 22 5.04 9.14 -5.60
CA ALA A 22 4.28 8.98 -4.36
C ALA A 22 3.05 8.09 -4.53
N TRP A 23 2.71 7.37 -3.47
CA TRP A 23 1.43 6.73 -3.29
C TRP A 23 0.38 7.73 -2.80
N TYR A 24 -0.76 7.74 -3.47
CA TYR A 24 -1.96 8.47 -3.07
C TYR A 24 -2.96 7.47 -2.49
N LEU A 25 -3.30 7.65 -1.22
CA LEU A 25 -4.33 6.87 -0.52
C LEU A 25 -5.54 7.77 -0.28
N GLU A 26 -6.67 7.41 -0.85
CA GLU A 26 -7.91 8.19 -0.81
C GLU A 26 -8.96 7.46 0.01
N LEU A 27 -9.48 8.12 1.06
CA LEU A 27 -10.65 7.67 1.81
C LEU A 27 -11.92 8.21 1.16
N ASP A 28 -12.69 7.32 0.58
CA ASP A 28 -13.90 7.65 -0.17
C ASP A 28 -15.17 7.26 0.62
N LEU A 29 -16.17 8.13 0.56
CA LEU A 29 -17.53 7.82 0.98
C LEU A 29 -18.30 7.17 -0.16
N VAL A 30 -18.61 5.88 -0.03
CA VAL A 30 -19.22 5.07 -1.09
C VAL A 30 -20.55 5.64 -1.56
N ALA A 31 -21.39 6.07 -0.62
CA ALA A 31 -22.74 6.56 -0.91
C ALA A 31 -22.75 7.84 -1.78
N LYS A 32 -21.69 8.65 -1.70
CA LYS A 32 -21.58 9.92 -2.43
C LYS A 32 -20.52 9.90 -3.53
N GLN A 33 -19.72 8.83 -3.63
CA GLN A 33 -18.59 8.73 -4.55
C GLN A 33 -17.64 9.93 -4.38
N GLU A 34 -17.31 10.25 -3.13
CA GLU A 34 -16.61 11.47 -2.78
C GLU A 34 -15.40 11.16 -1.90
N THR A 35 -14.24 11.70 -2.28
CA THR A 35 -13.00 11.58 -1.51
C THR A 35 -12.99 12.59 -0.37
N LEU A 36 -12.98 12.08 0.86
CA LEU A 36 -12.99 12.87 2.08
C LEU A 36 -11.58 13.27 2.52
N VAL A 37 -10.64 12.34 2.39
CA VAL A 37 -9.26 12.49 2.86
C VAL A 37 -8.31 11.87 1.85
N THR A 38 -7.22 12.54 1.57
CA THR A 38 -6.13 12.03 0.73
C THR A 38 -4.83 12.06 1.52
N ALA A 39 -4.15 10.92 1.61
CA ALA A 39 -2.78 10.84 2.10
C ALA A 39 -1.82 10.70 0.92
N ILE A 40 -0.70 11.41 0.98
CA ILE A 40 0.37 11.36 -0.02
C ILE A 40 1.62 10.83 0.67
N VAL A 41 2.10 9.66 0.24
CA VAL A 41 3.26 8.96 0.80
C VAL A 41 4.37 8.91 -0.27
N PRO A 42 5.40 9.76 -0.16
CA PRO A 42 6.55 9.72 -1.07
C PRO A 42 7.26 8.37 -0.99
N ASP A 43 7.58 7.73 -2.11
CA ASP A 43 8.13 6.37 -2.11
C ASP A 43 9.66 6.35 -2.20
N GLU A 44 10.28 6.99 -3.20
CA GLU A 44 11.73 6.88 -3.45
C GLU A 44 12.57 7.98 -2.77
N ASP A 45 11.92 8.92 -2.07
CA ASP A 45 12.58 9.93 -1.24
C ASP A 45 12.19 9.79 0.24
N PRO A 46 13.08 9.24 1.10
CA PRO A 46 12.79 9.04 2.51
C PRO A 46 12.78 10.35 3.31
N ALA A 47 13.36 11.43 2.79
CA ALA A 47 13.42 12.73 3.46
C ALA A 47 12.15 13.57 3.25
N ARG A 48 11.33 13.24 2.23
CA ARG A 48 10.02 13.83 2.06
C ARG A 48 9.04 13.24 3.08
N GLU A 49 8.43 14.12 3.87
CA GLU A 49 7.42 13.72 4.87
C GLU A 49 6.09 13.37 4.20
N PRO A 50 5.41 12.28 4.63
CA PRO A 50 4.03 12.00 4.24
C PRO A 50 3.09 13.12 4.69
N THR A 51 2.05 13.39 3.90
CA THR A 51 1.08 14.44 4.21
C THR A 51 -0.35 13.92 4.09
N VAL A 52 -1.27 14.54 4.81
CA VAL A 52 -2.71 14.23 4.74
C VAL A 52 -3.47 15.52 4.47
N CYS A 53 -4.31 15.49 3.44
CA CYS A 53 -5.21 16.57 3.06
C CYS A 53 -6.65 16.13 3.30
N PHE A 54 -7.45 17.00 3.93
CA PHE A 54 -8.89 16.82 4.05
C PHE A 54 -9.53 17.63 2.94
N THR A 55 -10.30 16.98 2.06
CA THR A 55 -10.83 17.61 0.85
C THR A 55 -11.81 18.72 1.22
N PRO A 56 -11.48 20.00 0.99
CA PRO A 56 -12.32 21.11 1.43
C PRO A 56 -13.59 21.27 0.60
N HIS A 57 -13.62 20.67 -0.60
CA HIS A 57 -14.74 20.76 -1.55
C HIS A 57 -15.90 19.83 -1.20
N ALA A 58 -15.72 18.89 -0.25
CA ALA A 58 -16.74 17.90 0.11
C ALA A 58 -17.88 18.42 1.00
N GLY A 59 -17.94 19.74 1.21
CA GLY A 59 -18.70 20.32 2.31
C GLY A 59 -18.13 19.90 3.66
N HIS A 60 -18.70 20.40 4.75
CA HIS A 60 -18.33 19.92 6.09
C HIS A 60 -18.80 18.47 6.22
N ALA A 61 -17.87 17.51 6.12
CA ALA A 61 -18.15 16.10 6.25
C ALA A 61 -17.67 15.61 7.63
N ASP A 62 -18.62 15.18 8.46
CA ASP A 62 -18.31 14.48 9.70
C ASP A 62 -17.86 13.05 9.37
N VAL A 63 -16.56 12.79 9.51
CA VAL A 63 -16.02 11.44 9.35
C VAL A 63 -15.93 10.76 10.71
N PRO A 64 -16.55 9.57 10.90
CA PRO A 64 -16.43 8.83 12.14
C PRO A 64 -14.96 8.57 12.50
N TYR A 65 -14.64 8.68 13.79
CA TYR A 65 -13.29 8.46 14.30
C TYR A 65 -12.72 7.10 13.89
N GLU A 66 -13.53 6.04 13.95
CA GLU A 66 -13.08 4.69 13.58
C GLU A 66 -12.72 4.57 12.09
N ALA A 67 -13.44 5.27 11.21
CA ALA A 67 -13.10 5.29 9.78
C ALA A 67 -11.78 6.03 9.53
N ILE A 68 -11.55 7.17 10.20
CA ILE A 68 -10.26 7.87 10.16
C ILE A 68 -9.14 7.02 10.74
N ARG A 69 -9.37 6.35 11.86
CA ARG A 69 -8.36 5.48 12.50
C ARG A 69 -7.99 4.32 11.59
N TRP A 70 -8.97 3.68 10.96
CA TRP A 70 -8.74 2.63 9.97
C TRP A 70 -7.96 3.17 8.77
N PHE A 71 -8.32 4.33 8.23
CA PHE A 71 -7.56 4.98 7.16
C PHE A 71 -6.10 5.24 7.55
N MET A 72 -5.88 5.85 8.72
CA MET A 72 -4.53 6.15 9.21
C MET A 72 -3.68 4.90 9.47
N HIS A 73 -4.31 3.77 9.81
CA HIS A 73 -3.61 2.49 9.90
C HIS A 73 -3.04 2.06 8.54
N HIS A 74 -3.83 2.14 7.47
CA HIS A 74 -3.38 1.82 6.11
C HIS A 74 -2.32 2.81 5.61
N VAL A 75 -2.45 4.10 5.96
CA VAL A 75 -1.40 5.10 5.68
C VAL A 75 -0.09 4.73 6.38
N ASP A 76 -0.13 4.31 7.65
CA ASP A 76 1.07 3.88 8.37
C ASP A 76 1.69 2.60 7.77
N GLU A 77 0.87 1.66 7.30
CA GLU A 77 1.34 0.47 6.59
C GLU A 77 2.04 0.83 5.27
N GLU A 78 1.49 1.77 4.51
CA GLU A 78 2.12 2.26 3.28
C GLU A 78 3.46 2.94 3.60
N ILE A 79 3.50 3.85 4.59
CA ILE A 79 4.75 4.51 5.00
C ILE A 79 5.80 3.48 5.40
N ARG A 80 5.42 2.47 6.18
CA ARG A 80 6.34 1.39 6.56
C ARG A 80 6.86 0.64 5.34
N THR A 81 6.00 0.34 4.38
CA THR A 81 6.36 -0.35 3.14
C THR A 81 7.31 0.50 2.30
N SER A 82 6.95 1.74 1.96
CA SER A 82 7.79 2.67 1.20
C SER A 82 9.15 2.91 1.87
N ARG A 83 9.20 3.02 3.20
CA ARG A 83 10.46 3.25 3.92
C ARG A 83 11.29 1.98 4.11
N SER A 84 10.70 0.79 4.02
CA SER A 84 11.39 -0.47 4.35
C SER A 84 12.47 -0.84 3.32
N TRP A 85 12.16 -0.75 2.03
CA TRP A 85 13.06 -1.18 0.97
C TRP A 85 14.26 -0.23 0.81
N MET A 86 14.07 1.06 1.08
CA MET A 86 15.15 2.05 1.11
C MET A 86 16.18 1.84 2.24
N ARG A 87 15.87 0.99 3.23
CA ARG A 87 16.82 0.59 4.28
C ARG A 87 17.66 -0.63 3.91
N LEU A 88 17.40 -1.25 2.74
CA LEU A 88 18.20 -2.36 2.23
C LEU A 88 19.58 -1.88 1.78
N ARG A 89 20.45 -2.84 1.42
CA ARG A 89 21.77 -2.53 0.85
C ARG A 89 21.59 -1.71 -0.44
N PRO A 90 22.46 -0.71 -0.72
CA PRO A 90 22.31 0.16 -1.89
C PRO A 90 22.19 -0.58 -3.22
N GLU A 91 22.90 -1.70 -3.37
CA GLU A 91 22.82 -2.57 -4.55
C GLU A 91 21.43 -3.20 -4.74
N LEU A 92 20.73 -3.56 -3.65
CA LEU A 92 19.36 -4.08 -3.72
C LEU A 92 18.35 -2.97 -3.99
N VAL A 93 18.57 -1.79 -3.40
CA VAL A 93 17.75 -0.59 -3.66
C VAL A 93 17.77 -0.24 -5.14
N GLU A 94 18.95 -0.24 -5.77
CA GLU A 94 19.08 0.01 -7.22
C GLU A 94 18.35 -1.04 -8.07
N ILE A 95 18.45 -2.33 -7.71
CA ILE A 95 17.73 -3.40 -8.42
C ILE A 95 16.22 -3.19 -8.30
N ILE A 96 15.71 -2.89 -7.10
CA ILE A 96 14.28 -2.63 -6.87
C ILE A 96 13.82 -1.42 -7.68
N TYR A 97 14.62 -0.34 -7.70
CA TYR A 97 14.35 0.85 -8.48
C TYR A 97 14.22 0.54 -9.99
N GLN A 98 15.17 -0.20 -10.56
CA GLN A 98 15.12 -0.58 -11.98
C GLN A 98 13.91 -1.47 -12.29
N LEU A 99 13.61 -2.45 -11.44
CA LEU A 99 12.44 -3.33 -11.61
C LEU A 99 11.13 -2.55 -11.58
N ARG A 100 10.98 -1.62 -10.63
CA ARG A 100 9.79 -0.77 -10.54
C ARG A 100 9.66 0.15 -11.73
N LYS A 101 10.78 0.70 -12.23
CA LYS A 101 10.79 1.56 -13.41
C LYS A 101 10.44 0.81 -14.70
N GLU A 102 10.96 -0.41 -14.88
CA GLU A 102 10.71 -1.22 -16.07
C GLU A 102 9.27 -1.75 -16.13
N HIS A 103 8.75 -2.18 -14.99
CA HIS A 103 7.44 -2.83 -14.90
C HIS A 103 6.35 -1.95 -14.29
N MET A 104 6.64 -0.67 -14.02
CA MET A 104 5.71 0.24 -13.34
C MET A 104 5.19 -0.31 -12.00
N GLY A 105 6.01 -1.13 -11.31
CA GLY A 105 5.65 -1.81 -10.07
C GLY A 105 4.55 -2.88 -10.17
N VAL A 106 4.10 -3.22 -11.39
CA VAL A 106 3.04 -4.21 -11.63
C VAL A 106 3.54 -5.27 -12.62
N ILE A 107 3.31 -6.54 -12.28
CA ILE A 107 3.63 -7.67 -13.14
C ILE A 107 2.42 -8.60 -13.21
N ASP A 108 2.10 -9.07 -14.41
CA ASP A 108 1.09 -10.10 -14.65
C ASP A 108 1.62 -11.50 -14.29
N ASP A 109 0.71 -12.40 -13.92
CA ASP A 109 1.07 -13.76 -13.48
C ASP A 109 1.84 -14.56 -14.53
N ASP A 110 1.55 -14.33 -15.81
CA ASP A 110 2.19 -15.00 -16.93
C ASP A 110 3.65 -14.54 -17.13
N ASP A 111 3.96 -13.29 -16.80
CA ASP A 111 5.29 -12.69 -16.96
C ASP A 111 6.18 -12.90 -15.72
N PHE A 112 5.57 -13.08 -14.55
CA PHE A 112 6.29 -13.23 -13.27
C PHE A 112 7.37 -14.32 -13.27
N PRO A 113 7.17 -15.54 -13.83
CA PRO A 113 8.18 -16.60 -13.82
C PRO A 113 9.47 -16.21 -14.56
N GLN A 114 9.34 -15.48 -15.67
CA GLN A 114 10.50 -15.03 -16.44
C GLN A 114 11.28 -13.95 -15.69
N ILE A 115 10.57 -13.00 -15.08
CA ILE A 115 11.20 -11.95 -14.26
C ILE A 115 11.86 -12.55 -13.01
N LEU A 116 11.20 -13.49 -12.33
CA LEU A 116 11.79 -14.22 -11.21
C LEU A 116 13.10 -14.90 -11.60
N THR A 117 13.15 -15.51 -12.78
CA THR A 117 14.37 -16.14 -13.32
C THR A 117 15.47 -15.10 -13.54
N ASN A 118 15.14 -13.94 -14.11
CA ASN A 118 16.09 -12.86 -14.34
C ASN A 118 16.63 -12.29 -13.01
N VAL A 119 15.78 -12.03 -12.03
CA VAL A 119 16.18 -11.51 -10.71
C VAL A 119 17.11 -12.49 -9.98
N ARG A 120 16.87 -13.81 -10.09
CA ARG A 120 17.76 -14.84 -9.52
C ARG A 120 19.19 -14.84 -10.08
N THR A 121 19.41 -14.25 -11.26
CA THR A 121 20.76 -14.12 -11.82
C THR A 121 21.58 -13.00 -11.17
N THR A 122 20.91 -12.04 -10.52
CA THR A 122 21.50 -10.82 -9.97
C THR A 122 21.36 -10.69 -8.46
N VAL A 123 20.36 -11.34 -7.87
CA VAL A 123 20.04 -11.29 -6.43
C VAL A 123 20.24 -12.67 -5.81
N SER A 124 20.81 -12.70 -4.60
CA SER A 124 20.97 -13.96 -3.86
C SER A 124 19.63 -14.51 -3.38
N GLU A 125 19.49 -15.84 -3.24
CA GLU A 125 18.26 -16.47 -2.72
C GLU A 125 17.87 -15.95 -1.32
N LYS A 126 18.83 -15.43 -0.54
CA LYS A 126 18.55 -14.82 0.76
C LYS A 126 17.83 -13.48 0.65
N ASP A 127 18.18 -12.67 -0.36
CA ASP A 127 17.67 -11.31 -0.53
C ASP A 127 16.45 -11.26 -1.48
N LEU A 128 16.24 -12.34 -2.24
CA LEU A 128 15.17 -12.45 -3.23
C LEU A 128 13.76 -12.12 -2.67
N PRO A 129 13.35 -12.60 -1.48
CA PRO A 129 12.03 -12.26 -0.94
C PRO A 129 11.85 -10.76 -0.69
N ASP A 130 12.87 -10.09 -0.17
CA ASP A 130 12.79 -8.65 0.13
C ASP A 130 12.73 -7.82 -1.16
N VAL A 131 13.48 -8.21 -2.19
CA VAL A 131 13.45 -7.56 -3.51
C VAL A 131 12.09 -7.73 -4.19
N LEU A 132 11.53 -8.95 -4.24
CA LEU A 132 10.24 -9.21 -4.89
C LEU A 132 9.07 -8.57 -4.13
N LYS A 133 9.13 -8.58 -2.80
CA LYS A 133 8.17 -7.87 -1.96
C LYS A 133 8.17 -6.38 -2.27
N ALA A 134 9.35 -5.76 -2.29
CA ALA A 134 9.47 -4.33 -2.51
C ALA A 134 9.09 -3.95 -3.94
N ALA A 135 9.57 -4.69 -4.95
CA ALA A 135 9.34 -4.35 -6.35
C ALA A 135 7.89 -4.60 -6.80
N PHE A 136 7.25 -5.68 -6.32
CA PHE A 136 5.99 -6.18 -6.88
C PHE A 136 4.92 -6.55 -5.85
N GLY A 137 5.22 -6.50 -4.55
CA GLY A 137 4.28 -6.98 -3.52
C GLY A 137 4.03 -8.48 -3.56
N ARG A 138 4.97 -9.27 -4.11
CA ARG A 138 4.80 -10.71 -4.33
C ARG A 138 5.83 -11.55 -3.57
N ASN A 139 5.42 -12.77 -3.24
CA ASN A 139 6.30 -13.83 -2.76
C ASN A 139 7.06 -14.48 -3.94
N PRO A 140 8.19 -15.17 -3.67
CA PRO A 140 8.91 -15.94 -4.68
C PRO A 140 8.10 -17.07 -5.34
N ASP A 141 7.00 -17.51 -4.73
CA ASP A 141 6.07 -18.50 -5.28
C ASP A 141 5.00 -17.88 -6.22
N GLY A 142 5.04 -16.55 -6.41
CA GLY A 142 4.13 -15.80 -7.27
C GLY A 142 2.86 -15.31 -6.57
N THR A 143 2.61 -15.74 -5.32
CA THR A 143 1.45 -15.26 -4.54
C THR A 143 1.61 -13.78 -4.18
N THR A 144 0.51 -13.04 -4.27
CA THR A 144 0.44 -11.68 -3.72
C THR A 144 0.53 -11.75 -2.20
N MET A 145 1.36 -10.91 -1.60
CA MET A 145 1.40 -10.79 -0.14
C MET A 145 0.13 -10.11 0.34
N ASP A 146 -0.77 -10.87 0.97
CA ASP A 146 -1.91 -10.32 1.69
C ASP A 146 -1.42 -9.31 2.73
N HIS A 147 -1.89 -8.07 2.63
CA HIS A 147 -1.90 -7.19 3.80
C HIS A 147 -2.83 -7.83 4.84
N PRO A 148 -2.42 -7.94 6.11
CA PRO A 148 -3.25 -8.59 7.11
C PRO A 148 -4.59 -7.86 7.18
N GLN A 149 -5.67 -8.58 6.84
CA GLN A 149 -7.02 -8.13 7.13
C GLN A 149 -7.10 -7.90 8.63
N THR A 150 -7.40 -6.66 9.01
CA THR A 150 -7.64 -6.20 10.40
C THR A 150 -8.36 -7.29 11.22
N PRO A 151 -7.90 -7.63 12.43
CA PRO A 151 -8.54 -8.66 13.25
C PRO A 151 -10.01 -8.32 13.51
N GLN A 152 -10.89 -9.29 13.23
CA GLN A 152 -12.32 -9.19 13.56
C GLN A 152 -12.51 -8.83 15.04
N PRO A 153 -13.43 -7.91 15.39
CA PRO A 153 -13.79 -7.69 16.77
C PRO A 153 -14.37 -8.99 17.34
N LEU A 154 -13.83 -9.44 18.47
CA LEU A 154 -14.41 -10.52 19.26
C LEU A 154 -15.87 -10.17 19.55
N ASP A 155 -16.79 -11.02 19.10
CA ASP A 155 -18.20 -10.94 19.45
C ASP A 155 -18.33 -10.87 20.97
N GLY A 156 -18.73 -9.68 21.43
CA GLY A 156 -19.03 -9.41 22.83
C GLY A 156 -20.29 -10.18 23.21
N GLN A 157 -20.08 -11.39 23.71
CA GLN A 157 -21.08 -12.15 24.44
C GLN A 157 -21.54 -11.33 25.66
N GLY A 158 -22.71 -10.71 25.52
CA GLY A 158 -23.37 -9.92 26.53
C GLY A 158 -24.84 -10.32 26.65
N ASP A 159 -25.06 -11.59 26.96
CA ASP A 159 -26.31 -12.08 27.50
C ASP A 159 -26.58 -11.38 28.84
N ARG A 160 -27.70 -10.67 28.97
CA ARG A 160 -28.39 -10.42 30.24
C ARG A 160 -29.77 -9.79 30.04
N ALA A 161 -30.77 -10.65 30.25
CA ALA A 161 -32.00 -10.49 31.03
C ALA A 161 -32.50 -9.08 31.37
#